data_AF-A0A2D5E6L0-F1
#
_entry.id   AF-A0A2D5E6L0-F1
#
_cell.length_a   1.000
_cell.length_b   1.000
_cell.length_c   1.000
_cell.angle_alpha   90.00
_cell.angle_beta   90.00
_cell.angle_gamma   90.00
#
_symmetry.space_group_name_H-M   'P 1'
#
loop_
_entity.id
_entity.type
_entity.pdbx_description
1 polymer ?
#
loop_
_entity_poly.entity_id
_entity_poly.type
_entity_poly.pdbx_seq_one_letter_code
_entity_poly.pdbx_strand_id
1 'polypeptide(L)'
;MDKRFVLSAAGFAGAAVAAPALAQDAQLTLHLDYWAGEYGMNASNDNGDAFSGLLSSSALVLFSSGSVIASASLNLWNPLASSPYTSGYRYDVGLTNATGAWDITLTDSYGDGWAWAGVSGADAFVATDLQNSETYSIGFASGSSATGNFVVTGVPAPGALALLGLAGLAGRRKRA
;
A
#
# COMPACT_ATOMS: atom_id res chain seq x y z
N MET A 1 45.64 -50.76 2.19
CA MET A 1 44.19 -50.55 2.31
C MET A 1 43.92 -49.11 1.93
N ASP A 2 43.61 -48.83 0.67
CA ASP A 2 43.38 -47.47 0.19
C ASP A 2 41.92 -47.09 0.42
N LYS A 3 41.65 -46.37 1.51
CA LYS A 3 40.33 -45.81 1.79
C LYS A 3 40.13 -44.58 0.92
N ARG A 4 39.44 -44.76 -0.22
CA ARG A 4 38.98 -43.66 -1.08
C ARG A 4 37.87 -42.91 -0.34
N PHE A 5 38.11 -41.64 -0.01
CA PHE A 5 37.07 -40.74 0.48
C PHE A 5 36.06 -40.50 -0.64
N VAL A 6 34.89 -41.12 -0.53
CA VAL A 6 33.73 -40.82 -1.37
C VAL A 6 32.99 -39.66 -0.70
N LEU A 7 33.04 -38.47 -1.31
CA LEU A 7 32.20 -37.35 -0.91
C LEU A 7 30.77 -37.65 -1.39
N SER A 8 29.97 -38.28 -0.54
CA SER A 8 28.54 -38.47 -0.78
C SER A 8 27.87 -37.10 -0.81
N ALA A 9 27.26 -36.73 -1.95
CA ALA A 9 26.48 -35.51 -2.14
C ALA A 9 25.13 -35.52 -1.40
N ALA A 10 25.00 -36.30 -0.33
CA ALA A 10 23.84 -36.30 0.56
C ALA A 10 24.12 -35.33 1.72
N GLY A 11 23.82 -34.04 1.55
CA GLY A 11 24.06 -33.11 2.65
C GLY A 11 23.63 -31.66 2.50
N PHE A 12 23.29 -31.17 1.31
CA PHE A 12 22.66 -29.86 1.20
C PHE A 12 21.14 -30.02 1.24
N ALA A 13 20.62 -30.46 2.38
CA ALA A 13 19.30 -30.02 2.82
C ALA A 13 19.47 -28.56 3.25
N GLY A 14 19.70 -27.68 2.27
CA GLY A 14 19.59 -26.26 2.49
C GLY A 14 18.18 -26.03 2.97
N ALA A 15 18.02 -25.62 4.23
CA ALA A 15 16.78 -25.01 4.67
C ALA A 15 16.47 -23.93 3.64
N ALA A 16 15.46 -24.17 2.80
CA ALA A 16 14.97 -23.18 1.89
C ALA A 16 14.35 -22.11 2.79
N VAL A 17 15.17 -21.13 3.17
CA VAL A 17 14.66 -19.84 3.60
C VAL A 17 13.83 -19.38 2.42
N ALA A 18 12.50 -19.47 2.54
CA ALA A 18 11.60 -18.90 1.57
C ALA A 18 12.08 -17.46 1.37
N ALA A 19 12.57 -17.15 0.17
CA ALA A 19 13.04 -15.81 -0.12
C ALA A 19 11.87 -14.86 0.18
N PRO A 20 12.07 -13.82 1.01
CA PRO A 20 10.98 -12.93 1.37
C PRO A 20 10.37 -12.35 0.10
N ALA A 21 9.05 -12.20 0.07
CA ALA A 21 8.40 -11.45 -0.99
C ALA A 21 9.06 -10.07 -1.08
N LEU A 22 9.28 -9.58 -2.31
CA LEU A 22 9.89 -8.26 -2.46
C LEU A 22 8.95 -7.21 -1.88
N ALA A 23 9.54 -6.30 -1.10
CA ALA A 23 8.90 -5.05 -0.69
C ALA A 23 8.30 -4.35 -1.91
N GLN A 24 7.04 -3.94 -1.81
CA GLN A 24 6.30 -3.26 -2.85
C GLN A 24 5.91 -1.86 -2.43
N ASP A 25 5.67 -1.00 -3.41
CA ASP A 25 5.35 0.40 -3.18
C ASP A 25 3.87 0.63 -3.50
N ALA A 26 3.23 1.59 -2.83
CA ALA A 26 1.85 1.94 -3.08
C ALA A 26 1.71 3.45 -3.23
N GLN A 27 0.73 3.90 -4.00
CA GLN A 27 0.37 5.30 -4.11
C GLN A 27 -1.02 5.49 -3.54
N LEU A 28 -1.16 6.46 -2.65
CA LEU A 28 -2.44 6.88 -2.10
C LEU A 28 -2.80 8.24 -2.67
N THR A 29 -4.06 8.41 -3.02
CA THR A 29 -4.64 9.68 -3.43
C THR A 29 -5.89 9.90 -2.62
N LEU A 30 -5.99 11.04 -1.96
CA LEU A 30 -7.20 11.46 -1.26
C LEU A 30 -7.82 12.64 -2.00
N HIS A 31 -9.13 12.55 -2.22
CA HIS A 31 -9.95 13.64 -2.71
C HIS A 31 -10.59 14.31 -1.50
N LEU A 32 -9.91 15.33 -0.99
CA LEU A 32 -10.42 16.13 0.12
C LEU A 32 -11.36 17.18 -0.46
N ASP A 33 -12.38 17.51 0.31
CA ASP A 33 -13.35 18.52 -0.05
C ASP A 33 -12.76 19.95 0.11
N TYR A 34 -13.59 20.99 0.11
CA TYR A 34 -13.09 22.35 0.36
C TYR A 34 -12.65 22.56 1.81
N TRP A 35 -13.28 21.88 2.76
CA TRP A 35 -13.04 21.98 4.19
C TRP A 35 -12.01 20.99 4.72
N ALA A 36 -10.96 20.72 3.93
CA ALA A 36 -9.88 19.79 4.26
C ALA A 36 -9.20 19.95 5.63
N GLY A 37 -9.46 21.01 6.41
CA GLY A 37 -9.06 21.09 7.82
C GLY A 37 -9.81 20.12 8.75
N GLU A 38 -10.91 19.51 8.32
CA GLU A 38 -11.65 18.47 9.05
C GLU A 38 -11.10 17.06 8.87
N TYR A 39 -10.16 16.92 7.94
CA TYR A 39 -9.55 15.68 7.52
C TYR A 39 -8.79 14.99 8.65
N GLY A 40 -9.12 13.72 8.89
CA GLY A 40 -8.22 12.78 9.51
C GLY A 40 -8.18 11.47 8.73
N MET A 41 -7.00 10.84 8.74
CA MET A 41 -6.81 9.51 8.19
C MET A 41 -5.85 8.71 9.06
N ASN A 42 -6.22 7.46 9.29
CA ASN A 42 -5.36 6.47 9.91
C ASN A 42 -5.32 5.22 9.04
N ALA A 43 -4.13 4.65 8.95
CA ALA A 43 -3.86 3.47 8.17
C ALA A 43 -2.85 2.57 8.90
N SER A 44 -3.10 1.27 8.93
CA SER A 44 -2.18 0.29 9.50
C SER A 44 -2.22 -1.00 8.70
N ASN A 45 -1.08 -1.68 8.59
CA ASN A 45 -1.02 -2.99 7.95
C ASN A 45 -0.78 -4.13 8.95
N ASP A 46 -0.95 -5.35 8.45
CA ASP A 46 -0.66 -6.61 9.14
C ASP A 46 0.83 -6.83 9.47
N ASN A 47 1.73 -6.07 8.86
CA ASN A 47 3.16 -6.07 9.13
C ASN A 47 3.59 -5.11 10.27
N GLY A 48 2.64 -4.35 10.83
CA GLY A 48 2.88 -3.40 11.92
C GLY A 48 3.35 -2.01 11.47
N ASP A 49 3.38 -1.75 10.16
CA ASP A 49 3.54 -0.40 9.63
C ASP A 49 2.22 0.36 9.76
N ALA A 50 2.34 1.66 10.01
CA ALA A 50 1.18 2.52 10.08
C ALA A 50 1.55 3.91 9.58
N PHE A 51 0.56 4.62 9.05
CA PHE A 51 0.66 6.05 8.85
C PHE A 51 -0.67 6.73 9.21
N SER A 52 -0.57 7.97 9.64
CA SER A 52 -1.71 8.81 9.94
C SER A 52 -1.44 10.22 9.43
N GLY A 53 -2.49 10.87 8.94
CA GLY A 53 -2.43 12.21 8.40
C GLY A 53 -3.52 13.09 8.98
N LEU A 54 -3.18 14.35 9.22
CA LEU A 54 -4.13 15.41 9.51
C LEU A 54 -3.65 16.72 8.87
N LEU A 55 -4.59 17.62 8.60
CA LEU A 55 -4.28 18.98 8.14
C LEU A 55 -4.42 19.93 9.33
N SER A 56 -3.34 20.64 9.68
CA SER A 56 -3.32 21.60 10.77
C SER A 56 -2.81 22.95 10.28
N SER A 57 -3.65 23.99 10.39
CA SER A 57 -3.25 25.39 10.20
C SER A 57 -2.42 25.66 8.93
N SER A 58 -2.80 25.05 7.79
CA SER A 58 -2.12 25.12 6.48
C SER A 58 -0.89 24.24 6.30
N ALA A 59 -0.56 23.39 7.28
CA ALA A 59 0.46 22.37 7.17
C ALA A 59 -0.18 20.98 7.16
N LEU A 60 0.32 20.16 6.25
CA LEU A 60 0.08 18.73 6.27
C LEU A 60 1.01 18.10 7.33
N VAL A 61 0.44 17.35 8.25
CA VAL A 61 1.19 16.61 9.26
C VAL A 61 1.00 15.13 9.02
N LEU A 62 2.11 14.41 8.89
CA LEU A 62 2.14 12.97 8.71
C LEU A 62 2.92 12.32 9.83
N PHE A 63 2.34 11.25 10.36
CA PHE A 63 2.99 10.34 11.28
C PHE A 63 3.14 9.00 10.59
N SER A 64 4.28 8.36 10.73
CA SER A 64 4.47 6.99 10.28
C SER A 64 5.28 6.20 11.29
N SER A 65 4.91 4.93 11.49
CA SER A 65 5.76 3.93 12.12
C SER A 65 6.29 2.98 11.05
N GLY A 66 7.59 2.69 11.12
CA GLY A 66 8.31 2.04 10.02
C GLY A 66 8.86 3.06 9.02
N SER A 67 9.30 2.59 7.86
CA SER A 67 9.82 3.43 6.77
C SER A 67 8.85 3.41 5.59
N VAL A 68 7.64 3.94 5.80
CA VAL A 68 6.56 3.81 4.81
C VAL A 68 6.43 5.04 3.91
N ILE A 69 6.62 6.27 4.39
CA ILE A 69 6.35 7.47 3.58
C ILE A 69 7.56 7.85 2.73
N ALA A 70 7.44 7.69 1.41
CA ALA A 70 8.45 8.07 0.43
C ALA A 70 8.24 9.50 -0.11
N SER A 71 6.99 9.93 -0.24
CA SER A 71 6.63 11.27 -0.72
C SER A 71 5.25 11.70 -0.23
N ALA A 72 5.02 13.00 -0.13
CA ALA A 72 3.70 13.56 0.13
C ALA A 72 3.54 14.91 -0.58
N SER A 73 2.36 15.17 -1.14
CA SER A 73 2.06 16.47 -1.75
C SER A 73 0.58 16.82 -1.65
N LEU A 74 0.30 18.10 -1.38
CA LEU A 74 -1.05 18.66 -1.33
C LEU A 74 -1.21 19.66 -2.48
N ASN A 75 -2.19 19.44 -3.35
CA ASN A 75 -2.47 20.26 -4.52
C ASN A 75 -3.97 20.53 -4.64
N LEU A 76 -4.36 21.40 -5.57
CA LEU A 76 -5.76 21.49 -5.99
C LEU A 76 -6.13 20.23 -6.77
N TRP A 77 -7.34 19.71 -6.57
CA TRP A 77 -7.81 18.54 -7.32
C TRP A 77 -7.83 18.81 -8.82
N ASN A 78 -8.36 19.97 -9.20
CA ASN A 78 -8.23 20.50 -10.54
C ASN A 78 -7.00 21.43 -10.59
N PRO A 79 -5.90 21.03 -11.25
CA PRO A 79 -4.68 21.84 -11.31
C PRO A 79 -4.84 23.14 -12.12
N LEU A 80 -5.92 23.26 -12.90
CA LEU A 80 -6.25 24.48 -13.66
C LEU A 80 -7.16 25.44 -12.88
N ALA A 81 -7.66 25.04 -11.72
CA ALA A 81 -8.48 25.90 -10.88
C ALA A 81 -7.63 26.94 -10.16
N SER A 82 -8.21 28.11 -9.88
CA SER A 82 -7.58 29.16 -9.06
C SER A 82 -7.88 29.00 -7.57
N SER A 83 -8.73 28.04 -7.20
CA SER A 83 -9.23 27.84 -5.84
C SER A 83 -9.72 26.41 -5.63
N PRO A 84 -9.60 25.86 -4.41
CA PRO A 84 -10.19 24.56 -4.05
C PRO A 84 -11.73 24.61 -4.00
N TYR A 85 -12.35 25.79 -4.08
CA TYR A 85 -13.81 25.94 -4.04
C TYR A 85 -14.55 25.28 -5.22
N THR A 86 -13.85 24.80 -6.24
CA THR A 86 -14.50 24.10 -7.35
C THR A 86 -14.45 22.58 -7.20
N SER A 87 -13.40 22.05 -6.58
CA SER A 87 -13.07 20.62 -6.67
C SER A 87 -12.31 20.09 -5.46
N GLY A 88 -12.19 20.87 -4.38
CA GLY A 88 -11.41 20.50 -3.22
C GLY A 88 -9.92 20.35 -3.50
N TYR A 89 -9.27 19.52 -2.70
CA TYR A 89 -7.84 19.26 -2.74
C TYR A 89 -7.54 17.82 -3.15
N ARG A 90 -6.40 17.65 -3.78
CA ARG A 90 -5.77 16.36 -4.01
C ARG A 90 -4.61 16.20 -3.06
N TYR A 91 -4.64 15.12 -2.29
CA TYR A 91 -3.56 14.76 -1.41
C TYR A 91 -2.95 13.42 -1.82
N ASP A 92 -1.70 13.45 -2.29
CA ASP A 92 -0.98 12.28 -2.78
C ASP A 92 0.08 11.84 -1.76
N VAL A 93 0.09 10.55 -1.40
CA VAL A 93 1.10 9.93 -0.52
C VAL A 93 1.73 8.74 -1.21
N GLY A 94 3.04 8.80 -1.42
CA GLY A 94 3.82 7.67 -1.90
C GLY A 94 4.28 6.83 -0.72
N LEU A 95 3.95 5.54 -0.74
CA LEU A 95 4.39 4.57 0.25
C LEU A 95 5.48 3.67 -0.33
N THR A 96 6.54 3.44 0.42
CA THR A 96 7.56 2.44 0.11
C THR A 96 7.52 1.27 1.07
N ASN A 97 7.83 0.07 0.58
CA ASN A 97 7.69 -1.17 1.36
C ASN A 97 6.30 -1.32 2.01
N ALA A 98 5.26 -0.94 1.27
CA ALA A 98 3.86 -1.00 1.64
C ALA A 98 3.26 -2.40 1.53
N THR A 99 4.04 -3.46 1.31
CA THR A 99 3.51 -4.84 1.23
C THR A 99 2.66 -5.16 2.46
N GLY A 100 1.48 -5.76 2.26
CA GLY A 100 0.60 -6.15 3.36
C GLY A 100 -0.87 -5.80 3.11
N ALA A 101 -1.72 -6.25 4.03
CA ALA A 101 -3.12 -5.87 4.08
C ALA A 101 -3.28 -4.64 4.96
N TRP A 102 -3.77 -3.54 4.37
CA TRP A 102 -3.95 -2.25 5.02
C TRP A 102 -5.40 -2.02 5.38
N ASP A 103 -5.64 -1.68 6.64
CA ASP A 103 -6.91 -1.15 7.12
C ASP A 103 -6.85 0.38 7.18
N ILE A 104 -7.88 1.03 6.63
CA ILE A 104 -7.97 2.48 6.50
C ILE A 104 -9.20 2.99 7.23
N THR A 105 -9.02 4.09 7.96
CA THR A 105 -10.09 4.88 8.58
C THR A 105 -9.93 6.33 8.16
N LEU A 106 -10.98 6.86 7.55
CA LEU A 106 -11.14 8.28 7.22
C LEU A 106 -12.07 8.89 8.28
N THR A 107 -11.79 10.11 8.71
CA THR A 107 -12.61 10.84 9.68
C THR A 107 -12.89 12.24 9.20
N ASP A 108 -14.07 12.71 9.54
CA ASP A 108 -14.53 14.07 9.30
C ASP A 108 -15.16 14.61 10.60
N SER A 109 -14.67 15.77 11.03
CA SER A 109 -15.12 16.45 12.25
C SER A 109 -16.47 17.15 12.11
N TYR A 110 -16.92 17.48 10.90
CA TYR A 110 -18.21 18.14 10.65
C TYR A 110 -19.35 17.14 10.44
N GLY A 111 -19.04 15.92 9.99
CA GLY A 111 -19.95 14.79 9.94
C GLY A 111 -20.79 14.70 8.67
N ASP A 112 -20.46 15.48 7.65
CA ASP A 112 -21.04 15.46 6.31
C ASP A 112 -20.18 14.70 5.29
N GLY A 113 -19.07 14.13 5.73
CA GLY A 113 -18.12 13.40 4.89
C GLY A 113 -17.37 14.36 3.98
N TRP A 114 -16.61 13.82 3.02
CA TRP A 114 -15.83 14.63 2.09
C TRP A 114 -16.58 14.86 0.77
N ALA A 115 -17.89 15.09 0.86
CA ALA A 115 -18.72 15.47 -0.28
C ALA A 115 -19.11 16.93 -0.16
N TRP A 116 -18.62 17.76 -1.07
CA TRP A 116 -18.91 19.18 -1.07
C TRP A 116 -18.95 19.76 -2.48
N ALA A 117 -20.02 20.50 -2.80
CA ALA A 117 -20.26 21.09 -4.11
C ALA A 117 -20.08 20.09 -5.27
N GLY A 118 -18.99 20.22 -6.05
CA GLY A 118 -18.66 19.33 -7.17
C GLY A 118 -17.93 18.04 -6.78
N VAL A 119 -17.52 17.90 -5.52
CA VAL A 119 -16.88 16.72 -4.96
C VAL A 119 -17.96 15.75 -4.48
N SER A 120 -18.01 14.55 -5.07
CA SER A 120 -19.04 13.54 -4.74
C SER A 120 -18.74 12.75 -3.47
N GLY A 121 -17.47 12.76 -3.04
CA GLY A 121 -16.96 11.89 -1.99
C GLY A 121 -16.82 10.41 -2.41
N ALA A 122 -17.15 10.02 -3.64
CA ALA A 122 -17.09 8.61 -4.07
C ALA A 122 -15.64 8.09 -4.19
N ASP A 123 -14.69 8.98 -4.43
CA ASP A 123 -13.25 8.76 -4.58
C ASP A 123 -12.45 9.44 -3.46
N ALA A 124 -13.06 9.59 -2.27
CA ALA A 124 -12.45 10.22 -1.10
C ALA A 124 -11.06 9.66 -0.77
N PHE A 125 -10.87 8.36 -0.97
CA PHE A 125 -9.57 7.71 -0.90
C PHE A 125 -9.41 6.71 -2.05
N VAL A 126 -8.24 6.71 -2.67
CA VAL A 126 -7.82 5.77 -3.71
C VAL A 126 -6.42 5.27 -3.38
N ALA A 127 -6.26 3.96 -3.27
CA ALA A 127 -4.96 3.29 -3.15
C ALA A 127 -4.65 2.56 -4.45
N THR A 128 -3.40 2.67 -4.93
CA THR A 128 -2.90 1.95 -6.09
C THR A 128 -1.67 1.15 -5.70
N ASP A 129 -1.72 -0.17 -5.91
CA ASP A 129 -0.55 -1.04 -5.89
C ASP A 129 0.27 -0.74 -7.15
N LEU A 130 1.49 -0.20 -6.98
CA LEU A 130 2.29 0.27 -8.10
C LEU A 130 2.90 -0.87 -8.93
N GLN A 131 2.95 -2.09 -8.39
CA GLN A 131 3.52 -3.24 -9.08
C GLN A 131 2.46 -4.01 -9.87
N ASN A 132 1.25 -4.12 -9.33
CA ASN A 132 0.16 -4.86 -9.97
C ASN A 132 -0.83 -3.93 -10.71
N SER A 133 -0.72 -2.61 -10.53
CA SER A 133 -1.66 -1.61 -11.08
C SER A 133 -3.11 -1.80 -10.60
N GLU A 134 -3.29 -2.53 -9.50
CA GLU A 134 -4.58 -2.72 -8.85
C GLU A 134 -4.95 -1.44 -8.09
N THR A 135 -6.21 -1.03 -8.19
CA THR A 135 -6.70 0.20 -7.56
C THR A 135 -7.89 -0.11 -6.67
N TYR A 136 -7.88 0.43 -5.47
CA TYR A 136 -8.94 0.33 -4.49
C TYR A 136 -9.45 1.72 -4.10
N SER A 137 -10.75 1.88 -3.93
CA SER A 137 -11.36 3.17 -3.58
C SER A 137 -12.30 3.04 -2.38
N ILE A 138 -12.23 4.02 -1.48
CA ILE A 138 -13.20 4.21 -0.38
C ILE A 138 -13.96 5.49 -0.67
N GLY A 139 -15.29 5.38 -0.71
CA GLY A 139 -16.17 6.53 -0.75
C GLY A 139 -16.49 7.03 0.65
N PHE A 140 -16.53 8.34 0.83
CA PHE A 140 -16.89 9.01 2.06
C PHE A 140 -17.83 10.20 1.79
N ALA A 141 -19.03 9.88 1.28
CA ALA A 141 -19.99 10.90 0.84
C ALA A 141 -20.87 11.49 1.96
N SER A 142 -20.84 10.92 3.17
CA SER A 142 -21.61 11.38 4.33
C SER A 142 -21.12 10.74 5.63
N GLY A 143 -21.36 11.40 6.77
CA GLY A 143 -21.08 10.88 8.11
C GLY A 143 -19.71 11.31 8.64
N SER A 144 -19.40 10.93 9.88
CA SER A 144 -18.13 11.34 10.54
C SER A 144 -16.96 10.39 10.35
N SER A 145 -17.19 9.23 9.72
CA SER A 145 -16.12 8.26 9.45
C SER A 145 -16.47 7.31 8.31
N ALA A 146 -15.45 6.88 7.57
CA ALA A 146 -15.52 5.78 6.60
C ALA A 146 -14.33 4.85 6.80
N THR A 147 -14.52 3.55 6.56
CA THR A 147 -13.45 2.55 6.64
C THR A 147 -13.39 1.69 5.40
N GLY A 148 -12.22 1.13 5.13
CA GLY A 148 -11.99 0.21 4.04
C GLY A 148 -10.65 -0.48 4.18
N ASN A 149 -10.34 -1.38 3.24
CA ASN A 149 -9.07 -2.08 3.23
C ASN A 149 -8.53 -2.26 1.82
N PHE A 150 -7.21 -2.28 1.67
CA PHE A 150 -6.56 -2.63 0.41
C PHE A 150 -5.38 -3.55 0.70
N VAL A 151 -4.97 -4.32 -0.30
CA VAL A 151 -3.84 -5.24 -0.18
C VAL A 151 -2.79 -4.88 -1.20
N VAL A 152 -1.55 -4.71 -0.75
CA VAL A 152 -0.38 -4.58 -1.62
C VAL A 152 0.28 -5.95 -1.69
N THR A 153 0.16 -6.59 -2.85
CA THR A 153 0.53 -8.02 -2.98
C THR A 153 1.99 -8.19 -3.33
N GLY A 154 2.81 -8.46 -2.32
CA GLY A 154 4.23 -8.76 -2.52
C GLY A 154 4.43 -9.87 -3.56
N VAL A 155 5.18 -9.57 -4.63
CA VAL A 155 5.53 -10.58 -5.64
C VAL A 155 6.52 -11.56 -4.99
N PRO A 156 6.28 -12.89 -5.08
CA PRO A 156 7.26 -13.88 -4.64
C PRO A 156 8.60 -13.60 -5.32
N ALA A 157 9.69 -13.53 -4.54
CA ALA A 157 10.99 -13.20 -5.11
C ALA A 157 11.29 -14.10 -6.32
N PRO A 158 11.91 -13.59 -7.40
CA PRO A 158 12.17 -14.37 -8.61
C PRO A 158 12.87 -15.71 -8.35
N GLY A 159 13.68 -15.81 -7.30
CA GLY A 159 14.32 -17.04 -6.84
C GLY A 159 13.35 -18.12 -6.31
N ALA A 160 12.26 -17.73 -5.66
CA ALA A 160 11.21 -18.65 -5.19
C ALA A 160 10.42 -19.25 -6.36
N LEU A 161 10.13 -18.46 -7.40
CA LEU A 161 9.49 -18.92 -8.63
C LEU A 161 10.41 -19.82 -9.46
N ALA A 162 11.69 -19.45 -9.58
CA ALA A 162 12.68 -20.28 -10.26
C ALA A 162 12.87 -21.64 -9.56
N LEU A 163 12.83 -21.66 -8.22
CA LEU A 163 12.94 -22.90 -7.45
C LEU A 163 11.67 -23.76 -7.52
N LEU A 164 10.47 -23.17 -7.59
CA LEU A 164 9.24 -23.91 -7.86
C LEU A 164 9.28 -24.55 -9.26
N GLY A 165 9.74 -23.80 -10.27
CA GLY A 165 9.99 -24.32 -11.61
C GLY A 165 11.02 -25.45 -11.63
N LEU A 166 12.09 -25.33 -10.85
CA LEU A 166 13.14 -26.35 -10.72
C LEU A 166 12.67 -27.59 -9.94
N ALA A 167 11.85 -27.42 -8.89
CA ALA A 167 11.25 -28.52 -8.14
C ALA A 167 10.28 -29.33 -9.03
N GLY A 168 9.49 -28.65 -9.87
CA GLY A 168 8.66 -29.29 -10.89
C GLY A 168 9.50 -30.06 -11.92
N LEU A 169 10.65 -29.51 -12.33
CA LEU A 169 11.57 -30.17 -13.27
C LEU A 169 12.32 -31.36 -12.65
N ALA A 170 12.67 -31.29 -11.37
CA ALA A 170 13.31 -32.37 -10.61
C ALA A 170 12.35 -33.56 -10.37
N GLY A 171 11.05 -33.28 -10.18
CA GLY A 171 10.01 -34.32 -10.07
C GLY A 171 9.79 -35.13 -11.34
N ARG A 172 10.05 -34.54 -12.52
CA ARG A 172 9.85 -35.21 -13.82
C ARG A 172 10.87 -36.32 -14.11
N ARG A 173 12.02 -36.35 -13.43
CA ARG A 173 13.07 -37.38 -13.67
C ARG A 173 12.83 -38.71 -12.95
N LYS A 174 11.77 -38.86 -12.15
CA LYS A 174 11.45 -40.12 -11.44
C LYS A 174 10.44 -41.03 -12.18
N ARG A 175 10.09 -40.74 -13.43
CA ARG A 175 9.31 -41.65 -14.29
C ARG A 175 10.14 -42.04 -15.51
N ALA A 176 11.02 -43.02 -15.33
CA ALA A 176 11.60 -43.89 -16.36
C ALA A 176 12.04 -45.18 -15.67
#